data_AF-A0A429JR72-F1
#
_entry.id   AF-A0A429JR72-F1
#
_cell.length_a   1.000
_cell.length_b   1.000
_cell.length_c   1.000
_cell.angle_alpha   90.00
_cell.angle_beta   90.00
_cell.angle_gamma   90.00
#
_symmetry.space_group_name_H-M   'P 1'
#
loop_
_entity.id
_entity.type
_entity.pdbx_description
1 polymer ?
#
loop_
_entity_poly.entity_id
_entity_poly.type
_entity_poly.pdbx_seq_one_letter_code
_entity_poly.pdbx_strand_id
1 'polypeptide(L)'
;MARRSGRIPWNAIRDDTETAAEPVAFTGVVDFQQAQLEAARAYRLDRQAGQPARIELFCETARMVPQLAAVAEPFGVPCYSGSGCNSLPGKRGAAHRAAEGGHAAVHAVATQMMSSASRSRTNANSGSASARPATAAPPPVCSARR
;
A
#
# COMPACT_ATOMS: atom_id res chain seq x y z
N MET A 1 -2.19 36.16 15.60
CA MET A 1 -1.33 36.70 16.69
C MET A 1 -0.22 35.75 17.18
N ALA A 2 -0.26 34.42 16.95
CA ALA A 2 0.74 33.50 17.51
C ALA A 2 2.18 33.64 16.93
N ARG A 3 2.36 33.72 15.60
CA ARG A 3 3.69 33.88 14.94
C ARG A 3 4.41 35.17 15.35
N ARG A 4 3.71 36.31 15.32
CA ARG A 4 4.27 37.63 15.71
C ARG A 4 4.57 37.75 17.22
N SER A 5 4.06 36.82 18.03
CA SER A 5 4.35 36.73 19.47
C SER A 5 5.51 35.80 19.82
N GLY A 6 6.19 35.19 18.84
CA GLY A 6 7.31 34.27 19.06
C GLY A 6 6.93 32.88 19.58
N ARG A 7 5.64 32.61 19.83
CA ARG A 7 5.14 31.33 20.38
C ARG A 7 5.20 30.16 19.40
N ILE A 8 5.27 30.43 18.10
CA ILE A 8 5.44 29.42 17.06
C ILE A 8 6.67 29.86 16.26
N PRO A 9 7.78 29.11 16.30
CA PRO A 9 8.96 29.49 15.53
C PRO A 9 8.63 29.44 14.04
N TRP A 10 9.25 30.32 13.26
CA TRP A 10 8.90 30.50 11.84
C TRP A 10 9.02 29.22 11.01
N ASN A 11 9.87 28.29 11.42
CA ASN A 11 10.08 26.97 10.81
C ASN A 11 9.16 25.85 11.34
N ALA A 12 8.29 26.11 12.32
CA ALA A 12 7.41 25.08 12.91
C ALA A 12 6.22 24.72 12.03
N ILE A 13 5.90 25.55 11.03
CA ILE A 13 4.88 25.26 10.03
C ILE A 13 5.63 25.20 8.71
N ARG A 14 5.75 23.99 8.15
CA ARG A 14 6.26 23.81 6.79
C ARG A 14 5.15 24.25 5.84
N ASP A 15 5.40 25.29 5.04
CA ASP A 15 4.51 25.70 3.95
C ASP A 15 4.65 24.75 2.73
N ASP A 16 5.56 23.77 2.79
CA ASP A 16 5.80 22.73 1.77
C ASP A 16 4.64 21.71 1.63
N THR A 17 3.41 22.09 1.98
CA THR A 17 2.21 21.24 1.81
C THR A 17 1.68 21.23 0.38
N GLU A 18 2.29 22.03 -0.50
CA GLU A 18 1.92 22.06 -1.91
C GLU A 18 2.28 20.72 -2.56
N THR A 19 1.25 19.97 -2.93
CA THR A 19 1.38 18.82 -3.80
C THR A 19 1.18 19.31 -5.22
N ALA A 20 2.27 19.66 -5.90
CA ALA A 20 2.24 20.04 -7.31
C ALA A 20 2.12 18.79 -8.18
N ALA A 21 1.18 18.81 -9.12
CA ALA A 21 1.06 17.81 -10.17
C ALA A 21 1.27 18.51 -11.51
N GLU A 22 2.52 18.53 -11.96
CA GLU A 22 2.87 19.09 -13.26
C GLU A 22 2.56 18.09 -14.38
N PRO A 23 2.07 18.54 -15.55
CA PRO A 23 1.90 17.67 -16.71
C PRO A 23 3.25 17.07 -17.13
N VAL A 24 3.24 15.77 -17.47
CA VAL A 24 4.39 15.15 -18.12
C VAL A 24 4.55 15.76 -19.51
N ALA A 25 5.62 16.52 -19.71
CA ALA A 25 5.99 17.13 -20.99
C ALA A 25 7.43 16.72 -21.35
N PHE A 26 7.67 16.50 -22.65
CA PHE A 26 8.99 16.12 -23.15
C PHE A 26 9.57 17.24 -24.00
N THR A 27 10.86 17.50 -23.84
CA THR A 27 11.56 18.54 -24.61
C THR A 27 11.83 18.08 -26.05
N GLY A 28 11.79 16.77 -26.31
CA GLY A 28 11.94 16.19 -27.64
C GLY A 28 11.89 14.66 -27.65
N VAL A 29 12.17 14.07 -28.81
CA VAL A 29 12.06 12.61 -29.03
C VAL A 29 13.02 11.81 -28.16
N VAL A 30 14.25 12.32 -27.93
CA VAL A 30 15.26 11.64 -27.10
C VAL A 30 14.81 11.56 -25.63
N ASP A 31 14.27 12.66 -25.11
CA ASP A 31 13.74 12.77 -23.75
C ASP A 31 12.59 11.77 -23.53
N PHE A 32 11.66 11.70 -24.49
CA PHE A 32 10.59 10.70 -24.50
C PHE A 32 11.12 9.25 -24.53
N GLN A 33 12.14 8.96 -25.33
CA GLN A 33 12.76 7.63 -25.39
C GLN A 33 13.43 7.24 -24.07
N GLN A 34 14.10 8.19 -23.38
CA GLN A 34 14.67 7.93 -22.07
C GLN A 34 13.59 7.62 -21.04
N ALA A 35 12.50 8.39 -21.02
CA ALA A 35 11.37 8.11 -20.13
C ALA A 35 10.78 6.70 -20.37
N GLN A 36 10.67 6.26 -21.63
CA GLN A 36 10.22 4.90 -21.93
C GLN A 36 11.21 3.83 -21.49
N LEU A 37 12.52 4.07 -21.60
CA LEU A 37 13.54 3.14 -21.11
C LEU A 37 13.51 3.03 -19.58
N GLU A 38 13.31 4.15 -18.88
CA GLU A 38 13.15 4.17 -17.43
C GLU A 38 11.89 3.43 -17.00
N ALA A 39 10.76 3.66 -17.67
CA ALA A 39 9.52 2.92 -17.43
C ALA A 39 9.71 1.40 -17.66
N ALA A 40 10.43 1.02 -18.71
CA ALA A 40 10.75 -0.38 -18.98
C ALA A 40 11.65 -1.00 -17.90
N ARG A 41 12.64 -0.27 -17.39
CA ARG A 41 13.52 -0.71 -16.29
C ARG A 41 12.77 -0.81 -14.94
N ALA A 42 11.83 0.10 -14.72
CA ALA A 42 10.98 0.12 -13.54
C ALA A 42 9.84 -0.90 -13.60
N TYR A 43 9.59 -1.52 -14.77
CA TYR A 43 8.54 -2.51 -14.92
C TYR A 43 8.67 -3.64 -13.90
N ARG A 44 7.56 -3.94 -13.23
CA ARG A 44 7.40 -5.09 -12.33
C ARG A 44 6.12 -5.80 -12.71
N LEU A 45 6.24 -7.10 -12.96
CA LEU A 45 5.08 -7.96 -13.13
C LEU A 45 4.35 -8.08 -11.78
N ASP A 46 3.04 -7.93 -11.78
CA ASP A 46 2.23 -8.25 -10.61
C ASP A 46 2.27 -9.77 -10.37
N ARG A 47 3.07 -10.17 -9.37
CA ARG A 47 3.23 -11.58 -9.01
C ARG A 47 2.02 -12.14 -8.25
N GLN A 48 1.14 -11.28 -7.74
CA GLN A 48 -0.03 -11.69 -6.97
C GLN A 48 -1.28 -11.84 -7.84
N ALA A 49 -1.29 -11.26 -9.05
CA ALA A 49 -2.40 -11.39 -9.98
C ALA A 49 -2.82 -12.85 -10.20
N GLY A 50 -4.12 -13.13 -10.05
CA GLY A 50 -4.67 -14.49 -10.21
C GLY A 50 -4.44 -15.43 -9.02
N GLN A 51 -3.72 -15.02 -7.97
CA GLN A 51 -3.60 -15.82 -6.76
C GLN A 51 -4.91 -15.81 -5.94
N PRO A 52 -5.28 -16.92 -5.29
CA PRO A 52 -6.50 -17.00 -4.50
C PRO A 52 -6.49 -16.07 -3.28
N ALA A 53 -5.30 -15.74 -2.78
CA ALA A 53 -5.10 -14.84 -1.65
C ALA A 53 -4.04 -13.77 -1.95
N ARG A 54 -4.28 -12.55 -1.47
CA ARG A 54 -3.30 -11.46 -1.47
C ARG A 54 -2.43 -11.56 -0.24
N ILE A 55 -1.12 -11.49 -0.39
CA ILE A 55 -0.16 -11.48 0.70
C ILE A 55 0.27 -10.04 0.97
N GLU A 56 0.21 -9.62 2.23
CA GLU A 56 0.63 -8.29 2.68
C GLU A 56 1.49 -8.40 3.94
N LEU A 57 2.54 -7.58 4.04
CA LEU A 57 3.40 -7.51 5.21
C LEU A 57 3.09 -6.25 6.01
N PHE A 58 2.94 -6.40 7.32
CA PHE A 58 2.70 -5.29 8.25
C PHE A 58 3.84 -5.18 9.25
N CYS A 59 4.23 -3.94 9.53
CA CYS A 59 5.20 -3.62 10.57
C CYS A 59 4.65 -2.55 11.52
N GLU A 60 4.93 -2.70 12.81
CA GLU A 60 4.54 -1.72 13.84
C GLU A 60 5.27 -0.38 13.65
N THR A 61 6.54 -0.44 13.20
CA THR A 61 7.41 0.72 13.09
C THR A 61 7.56 1.17 11.63
N ALA A 62 7.09 2.38 11.31
CA ALA A 62 7.24 2.97 9.97
C ALA A 62 8.67 2.98 9.44
N ARG A 63 9.66 3.16 10.33
CA ARG A 63 11.09 3.15 9.99
C ARG A 63 11.59 1.81 9.42
N MET A 64 10.91 0.70 9.69
CA MET A 64 11.29 -0.62 9.18
C MET A 64 10.69 -0.92 7.80
N VAL A 65 9.67 -0.18 7.35
CA VAL A 65 9.02 -0.41 6.07
C VAL A 65 10.00 -0.44 4.90
N PRO A 66 11.00 0.48 4.78
CA PRO A 66 11.95 0.42 3.67
C PRO A 66 12.81 -0.85 3.67
N GLN A 67 13.23 -1.32 4.84
CA GLN A 67 14.05 -2.53 4.97
C GLN A 67 13.24 -3.78 4.59
N LEU A 68 11.98 -3.83 5.04
CA LEU A 68 11.07 -4.92 4.72
C LEU A 68 10.66 -4.90 3.25
N ALA A 69 10.40 -3.72 2.69
CA ALA A 69 10.09 -3.56 1.28
C ALA A 69 11.24 -4.05 0.39
N ALA A 70 12.49 -3.77 0.74
CA ALA A 70 13.65 -4.26 0.01
C ALA A 70 13.73 -5.80 -0.02
N VAL A 71 13.33 -6.48 1.06
CA VAL A 71 13.30 -7.95 1.14
C VAL A 71 12.06 -8.54 0.44
N ALA A 72 10.94 -7.82 0.45
CA ALA A 72 9.66 -8.28 -0.07
C ALA A 72 9.46 -7.99 -1.58
N GLU A 73 10.20 -7.03 -2.15
CA GLU A 73 10.12 -6.63 -3.56
C GLU A 73 10.36 -7.79 -4.56
N PRO A 74 11.33 -8.70 -4.33
CA PRO A 74 11.50 -9.90 -5.16
C PRO A 74 10.33 -10.87 -5.14
N PHE A 75 9.41 -10.74 -4.18
CA PHE A 75 8.19 -11.57 -4.07
C PHE A 75 6.93 -10.81 -4.47
N GLY A 76 7.01 -9.51 -4.78
CA GLY A 76 5.85 -8.69 -5.09
C GLY A 76 4.91 -8.48 -3.89
N VAL A 77 5.43 -8.59 -2.66
CA VAL A 77 4.63 -8.46 -1.43
C VAL A 77 4.72 -7.01 -0.91
N PRO A 78 3.61 -6.28 -0.84
CA PRO A 78 3.60 -4.91 -0.32
C PRO A 78 3.83 -4.90 1.20
N CYS A 79 4.55 -3.88 1.67
CA CYS A 79 4.85 -3.65 3.08
C CYS A 79 4.15 -2.37 3.56
N TYR A 80 3.44 -2.48 4.68
CA TYR A 80 2.75 -1.37 5.31
C TYR A 80 3.25 -1.15 6.73
N SER A 81 3.20 0.10 7.19
CA SER A 81 3.25 0.39 8.62
C SER A 81 1.90 0.82 9.14
N GLY A 82 1.62 0.44 10.38
CA GLY A 82 0.48 0.92 11.12
C GLY A 82 0.59 0.40 12.54
N SER A 83 0.01 1.12 13.49
CA SER A 83 -0.10 0.77 14.93
C SER A 83 -0.74 -0.60 15.21
N GLY A 84 -1.01 -1.39 14.18
CA GLY A 84 -1.27 -2.81 14.22
C GLY A 84 -1.97 -3.22 12.93
N CYS A 85 -1.51 -4.31 12.32
CA CYS A 85 -2.39 -5.19 11.53
C CYS A 85 -3.68 -5.56 12.33
N ASN A 86 -3.65 -5.39 13.65
CA ASN A 86 -4.78 -5.59 14.56
C ASN A 86 -5.79 -4.43 14.61
N SER A 87 -5.50 -3.28 14.01
CA SER A 87 -6.45 -2.17 13.96
C SER A 87 -7.57 -2.44 12.94
N LEU A 88 -8.80 -2.02 13.25
CA LEU A 88 -9.93 -2.14 12.33
C LEU A 88 -9.68 -1.47 10.97
N PRO A 89 -9.15 -0.22 10.90
CA PRO A 89 -8.84 0.40 9.62
C PRO A 89 -7.78 -0.36 8.81
N GLY A 90 -6.77 -0.92 9.49
CA GLY A 90 -5.74 -1.73 8.85
C GLY A 90 -6.31 -2.99 8.18
N LYS A 91 -7.12 -3.77 8.91
CA LYS A 91 -7.78 -4.97 8.36
C LYS A 91 -8.78 -4.64 7.27
N ARG A 92 -9.58 -3.58 7.47
CA ARG A 92 -10.55 -3.11 6.47
C ARG A 92 -9.84 -2.70 5.18
N GLY A 93 -8.76 -1.93 5.28
CA GLY A 93 -7.96 -1.52 4.12
C GLY A 93 -7.35 -2.72 3.38
N ALA A 94 -6.82 -3.70 4.11
CA ALA A 94 -6.27 -4.92 3.53
C ALA A 94 -7.34 -5.73 2.78
N ALA A 95 -8.53 -5.90 3.39
CA ALA A 95 -9.65 -6.59 2.76
C ALA A 95 -10.14 -5.88 1.48
N HIS A 96 -10.22 -4.55 1.47
CA HIS A 96 -10.58 -3.79 0.27
C HIS A 96 -9.56 -3.98 -0.86
N ARG A 97 -8.26 -3.90 -0.56
CA ARG A 97 -7.20 -4.12 -1.57
C ARG A 97 -7.20 -5.55 -2.13
N ALA A 98 -7.53 -6.55 -1.32
CA ALA A 98 -7.72 -7.91 -1.83
C ALA A 98 -8.91 -7.99 -2.78
N ALA A 99 -10.06 -7.44 -2.38
CA ALA A 99 -11.27 -7.46 -3.20
C ALA A 99 -11.06 -6.73 -4.54
N GLU A 100 -10.39 -5.58 -4.53
CA GLU A 100 -10.02 -4.81 -5.73
C GLU A 100 -9.11 -5.60 -6.68
N GLY A 101 -8.17 -6.39 -6.12
CA GLY A 101 -7.31 -7.29 -6.89
C GLY A 101 -7.96 -8.62 -7.29
N GLY A 102 -9.24 -8.84 -6.95
CA GLY A 102 -9.95 -10.09 -7.25
C GLY A 102 -9.57 -11.29 -6.37
N HIS A 103 -8.95 -11.04 -5.21
CA HIS A 103 -8.53 -12.09 -4.29
C HIS A 103 -9.63 -12.44 -3.29
N ALA A 104 -9.82 -13.73 -3.01
CA ALA A 104 -10.82 -14.23 -2.06
C ALA A 104 -10.39 -14.11 -0.59
N ALA A 105 -9.11 -13.89 -0.34
CA ALA A 105 -8.56 -13.79 1.01
C ALA A 105 -7.33 -12.87 1.08
N VAL A 106 -6.99 -12.46 2.29
CA VAL A 106 -5.72 -11.77 2.61
C VAL A 106 -4.93 -12.58 3.63
N HIS A 107 -3.65 -12.79 3.36
CA HIS A 107 -2.65 -13.24 4.32
C HIS A 107 -1.81 -12.05 4.79
N ALA A 108 -2.01 -11.64 6.04
CA ALA A 108 -1.26 -10.56 6.65
C ALA A 108 -0.19 -11.12 7.60
N VAL A 109 1.08 -10.83 7.31
CA VAL A 109 2.21 -11.19 8.18
C VAL A 109 2.63 -9.97 8.99
N ALA A 110 2.48 -10.03 10.31
CA ALA A 110 2.87 -8.94 11.21
C ALA A 110 4.26 -9.20 11.80
N THR A 111 5.17 -8.25 11.62
CA THR A 111 6.46 -8.21 12.31
C THR A 111 6.37 -7.26 13.50
N GLN A 112 6.72 -7.75 14.69
CA GLN A 112 6.74 -6.96 15.92
C GLN A 112 8.18 -6.59 16.27
N MET A 113 8.39 -5.36 16.75
CA MET A 113 9.69 -4.98 17.29
C MET A 113 9.83 -5.62 18.68
N MET A 114 10.90 -6.39 18.92
CA MET A 114 11.21 -6.88 20.28
C MET A 114 11.61 -5.69 21.15
N SER A 115 10.65 -5.10 21.85
CA SER A 115 10.94 -4.34 23.07
C SER A 115 11.44 -5.33 24.13
N SER A 116 12.39 -4.92 24.97
CA SER A 116 12.83 -5.72 26.13
C SER A 116 11.67 -6.14 27.04
N ALA A 117 10.52 -5.45 26.98
CA ALA A 117 9.29 -5.78 27.70
C ALA A 117 8.43 -6.89 27.07
N SER A 118 8.65 -7.30 25.81
CA SER A 118 7.79 -8.26 25.09
C SER A 118 8.35 -9.70 25.03
N ARG A 119 9.47 -10.01 25.70
CA ARG A 119 10.07 -11.36 25.73
C ARG A 119 9.14 -12.48 26.21
N SER A 120 8.03 -12.18 26.90
CA SER A 120 7.15 -13.21 27.46
C SER A 120 5.90 -13.53 26.63
N ARG A 121 5.64 -12.83 25.51
CA ARG A 121 4.40 -13.02 24.72
C ARG A 121 4.67 -12.97 23.22
N THR A 122 5.46 -13.91 22.70
CA THR A 122 5.55 -14.14 21.25
C THR A 122 4.38 -15.02 20.81
N ASN A 123 3.23 -14.42 20.51
CA ASN A 123 2.21 -15.06 19.67
C ASN A 123 2.27 -14.40 18.30
N ALA A 124 2.84 -15.12 17.32
CA ALA A 124 2.64 -14.81 15.91
C ALA A 124 1.16 -15.03 15.59
N ASN A 125 0.32 -14.00 15.76
CA ASN A 125 -1.07 -14.06 15.31
C ASN A 125 -1.08 -13.90 13.78
N SER A 126 -1.02 -15.03 13.07
CA SER A 126 -1.40 -15.12 11.66
C SER A 126 -2.91 -14.89 11.56
N GLY A 127 -3.31 -13.65 11.30
CA GLY A 127 -4.71 -13.34 11.01
C GLY A 127 -5.01 -13.61 9.54
N SER A 128 -5.81 -14.62 9.23
CA SER A 128 -6.47 -14.74 7.93
C SER A 128 -7.77 -13.94 7.97
N ALA A 129 -7.96 -13.05 7.00
CA ALA A 129 -9.25 -12.39 6.77
C ALA A 129 -9.76 -12.84 5.40
N SER A 130 -10.89 -13.54 5.36
CA SER A 130 -11.56 -13.89 4.11
C SER A 130 -12.36 -12.69 3.63
N ALA A 131 -12.08 -12.23 2.41
CA ALA A 131 -12.91 -11.26 1.73
C ALA A 131 -14.06 -12.04 1.07
N ARG A 132 -15.30 -11.85 1.53
CA ARG A 132 -16.45 -12.44 0.82
C ARG A 132 -16.48 -11.85 -0.60
N PRO A 133 -16.59 -12.67 -1.66
CA PRO A 133 -16.69 -12.14 -3.00
C PRO A 133 -17.96 -11.28 -3.11
N ALA A 134 -17.82 -10.07 -3.63
CA ALA A 134 -18.96 -9.28 -4.06
C ALA A 134 -19.67 -10.09 -5.16
N THR A 135 -20.94 -10.44 -4.96
CA THR A 135 -21.75 -11.07 -5.99
C THR A 135 -21.84 -10.13 -7.18
N ALA A 136 -21.16 -10.48 -8.27
CA ALA A 136 -21.29 -9.79 -9.53
C ALA A 136 -22.76 -9.82 -9.98
N ALA A 137 -23.39 -8.66 -10.08
CA ALA A 137 -24.70 -8.54 -10.70
C ALA A 137 -24.57 -8.90 -12.20
N PRO A 138 -25.50 -9.68 -12.78
CA PRO A 138 -25.44 -10.04 -14.18
C PRO A 138 -25.63 -8.79 -15.07
N PRO A 139 -24.94 -8.71 -16.22
CA PRO A 139 -25.07 -7.57 -17.13
C PRO A 139 -26.47 -7.49 -17.74
N PRO A 140 -26.99 -6.28 -18.07
CA PRO A 140 -28.30 -6.12 -18.65
C PRO A 140 -28.36 -6.76 -20.05
N VAL A 141 -29.32 -7.67 -20.22
CA VAL A 141 -29.58 -8.34 -21.50
C VAL A 141 -30.31 -7.37 -22.43
N CYS A 142 -29.64 -6.91 -23.48
CA CYS A 142 -30.26 -6.07 -24.50
C CYS A 142 -31.12 -6.97 -25.41
N SER A 143 -32.44 -6.95 -25.23
CA SER A 143 -33.37 -7.68 -26.09
C SER A 143 -33.56 -6.92 -27.41
N ALA A 144 -32.85 -7.35 -28.45
CA ALA A 144 -33.11 -6.91 -29.81
C ALA A 144 -34.45 -7.53 -30.28
N ARG A 145 -35.51 -6.74 -30.22
CA ARG A 145 -36.78 -7.02 -30.90
C ARG A 145 -36.55 -6.84 -32.41
N ARG A 146 -36.75 -7.91 -33.17
CA ARG A 146 -36.79 -7.88 -34.64
C ARG A 146 -38.22 -7.64 -35.11
#